data_AF-A0A6I2GZH1-F1
#
_entry.id   AF-A0A6I2GZH1-F1
#
_cell.length_a   1.000
_cell.length_b   1.000
_cell.length_c   1.000
_cell.angle_alpha   90.00
_cell.angle_beta   90.00
_cell.angle_gamma   90.00
#
_symmetry.space_group_name_H-M   'P 1'
#
loop_
_entity.id
_entity.type
_entity.pdbx_description
1 polymer ?
#
loop_
_entity_poly.entity_id
_entity_poly.type
_entity_poly.pdbx_seq_one_letter_code
_entity_poly.pdbx_strand_id
1 'polypeptide(L)'
;MAFDDLKRNGMMAHLLSSLEAGEDIGHYGRLVFAMVARHFVSDEELVQKLCEGAGVEEPEALALVEQVKGRDYSPPRREKVLQFQQQQAFPILPDAEDPDAGNVYKDLQFPDEVYAHIQEYREQKAQAHAGEGAAAH
;
A
#
# COMPACT_ATOMS: atom_id res chain seq x y z
N MET A 1 -5.85 10.38 15.91
CA MET A 1 -4.92 10.31 14.76
C MET A 1 -4.82 8.84 14.45
N ALA A 2 -5.40 8.41 13.33
CA ALA A 2 -5.55 7.00 13.00
C ALA A 2 -5.89 6.85 11.52
N PHE A 3 -7.12 7.20 11.11
CA PHE A 3 -7.55 7.16 9.71
C PHE A 3 -7.60 8.54 9.04
N ASP A 4 -7.74 9.64 9.79
CA ASP A 4 -7.79 10.97 9.19
C ASP A 4 -6.48 11.40 8.52
N ASP A 5 -5.33 10.92 9.02
CA ASP A 5 -4.04 11.16 8.38
C ASP A 5 -3.95 10.47 7.02
N LEU A 6 -4.52 9.26 6.90
CA LEU A 6 -4.59 8.53 5.63
C LEU A 6 -5.41 9.29 4.58
N LYS A 7 -6.46 10.01 5.00
CA LYS A 7 -7.30 10.80 4.08
C LYS A 7 -6.55 11.93 3.38
N ARG A 8 -5.35 12.30 3.83
CA ARG A 8 -4.49 13.28 3.16
C ARG A 8 -4.02 12.80 1.78
N ASN A 9 -3.98 11.48 1.56
CA ASN A 9 -3.72 10.90 0.27
C ASN A 9 -5.04 10.50 -0.40
N GLY A 10 -5.30 10.99 -1.61
CA GLY A 10 -6.57 10.78 -2.30
C GLY A 10 -6.92 9.31 -2.57
N MET A 11 -5.92 8.47 -2.86
CA MET A 11 -6.10 7.02 -3.06
C MET A 11 -6.51 6.35 -1.74
N MET A 12 -5.84 6.67 -0.63
CA MET A 12 -6.19 6.13 0.68
C MET A 12 -7.55 6.64 1.17
N ALA A 13 -7.90 7.90 0.90
CA ALA A 13 -9.22 8.46 1.19
C ALA A 13 -10.32 7.70 0.42
N HIS A 14 -10.08 7.41 -0.86
CA HIS A 14 -10.99 6.62 -1.68
C HIS A 14 -11.19 5.21 -1.12
N LEU A 15 -10.11 4.46 -0.87
CA LEU A 15 -10.18 3.11 -0.30
C LEU A 15 -10.91 3.09 1.05
N LEU A 16 -10.64 4.06 1.92
CA LEU A 16 -11.29 4.18 3.21
C LEU A 16 -12.80 4.43 3.04
N SER A 17 -13.18 5.36 2.16
CA SER A 17 -14.59 5.67 1.91
C SER A 17 -15.36 4.49 1.30
N SER A 18 -14.72 3.69 0.45
CA SER A 18 -15.31 2.49 -0.15
C SER A 18 -15.51 1.38 0.88
N LEU A 19 -14.56 1.17 1.81
CA LEU A 19 -14.75 0.24 2.93
C LEU A 19 -15.90 0.68 3.84
N GLU A 20 -15.96 1.98 4.18
CA GLU A 20 -17.04 2.56 5.01
C GLU A 20 -18.42 2.47 4.33
N ALA A 21 -18.45 2.46 2.99
CA ALA A 21 -19.66 2.26 2.19
C ALA A 21 -20.05 0.78 2.03
N GLY A 22 -19.26 -0.16 2.55
CA GLY A 22 -19.49 -1.59 2.40
C GLY A 22 -19.14 -2.14 1.02
N GLU A 23 -18.31 -1.44 0.24
CA GLU A 23 -17.89 -1.90 -1.08
C GLU A 23 -16.80 -2.96 -1.01
N ASP A 24 -16.76 -3.87 -2.00
CA ASP A 24 -15.64 -4.78 -2.18
C ASP A 24 -14.53 -4.08 -2.97
N ILE A 25 -13.49 -3.65 -2.27
CA ILE A 25 -12.31 -3.00 -2.88
C ILE A 25 -11.35 -3.99 -3.58
N GLY A 26 -11.71 -5.29 -3.59
CA GLY A 26 -10.93 -6.37 -4.16
C GLY A 26 -9.69 -6.73 -3.33
N HIS A 27 -9.10 -7.88 -3.66
CA HIS A 27 -7.92 -8.39 -2.94
C HIS A 27 -6.74 -7.40 -2.96
N TYR A 28 -6.44 -6.81 -4.12
CA TYR A 28 -5.32 -5.88 -4.23
C TYR A 28 -5.61 -4.52 -3.60
N GLY A 29 -6.88 -4.08 -3.58
CA GLY A 29 -7.28 -2.90 -2.80
C GLY A 29 -7.02 -3.12 -1.32
N ARG A 30 -7.47 -4.27 -0.76
CA ARG A 30 -7.21 -4.66 0.63
C ARG A 30 -5.72 -4.74 0.94
N LEU A 31 -4.93 -5.33 0.04
CA LEU A 31 -3.47 -5.45 0.20
C LEU A 31 -2.79 -4.08 0.23
N VAL A 32 -3.10 -3.19 -0.72
CA VAL A 32 -2.53 -1.83 -0.77
C VAL A 32 -2.94 -1.05 0.48
N PHE A 33 -4.20 -1.13 0.88
CA PHE A 33 -4.69 -0.47 2.09
C PHE A 33 -3.92 -0.95 3.33
N ALA A 34 -3.77 -2.26 3.51
CA ALA A 34 -3.05 -2.85 4.65
C ALA A 34 -1.55 -2.48 4.68
N MET A 35 -0.88 -2.47 3.52
CA MET A 35 0.52 -2.06 3.41
C MET A 35 0.76 -0.62 3.88
N VAL A 36 -0.21 0.27 3.65
CA VAL A 36 -0.09 1.69 4.02
C VAL A 36 -0.60 1.93 5.44
N ALA A 37 -1.82 1.51 5.73
CA ALA A 37 -2.54 1.82 6.96
C ALA A 37 -1.89 1.23 8.22
N ARG A 38 -1.17 0.10 8.12
CA ARG A 38 -0.46 -0.52 9.26
C ARG A 38 0.54 0.40 9.96
N HIS A 39 0.97 1.49 9.32
CA HIS A 39 1.89 2.48 9.89
C HIS A 39 1.19 3.62 10.62
N PHE A 40 -0.15 3.68 10.61
CA PHE A 40 -0.96 4.77 11.17
C PHE A 40 -1.97 4.30 12.22
N VAL A 41 -2.35 3.03 12.19
CA VAL A 41 -3.35 2.43 13.09
C VAL A 41 -2.85 1.11 13.67
N SER A 42 -3.51 0.63 14.72
CA SER A 42 -3.25 -0.70 15.28
C SER A 42 -3.73 -1.83 14.36
N ASP A 43 -3.18 -3.03 14.55
CA ASP A 43 -3.59 -4.23 13.81
C ASP A 43 -5.10 -4.51 14.00
N GLU A 44 -5.64 -4.28 15.21
CA GLU A 44 -7.06 -4.46 15.51
C GLU A 44 -7.95 -3.47 14.74
N GLU A 45 -7.60 -2.18 14.76
CA GLU A 45 -8.32 -1.15 13.99
C GLU A 45 -8.26 -1.42 12.48
N LEU A 46 -7.12 -1.92 11.98
CA LEU A 46 -6.95 -2.26 10.58
C LEU A 46 -7.83 -3.45 10.18
N VAL A 47 -7.88 -4.50 10.99
CA VAL A 47 -8.77 -5.66 10.75
C VAL A 47 -10.23 -5.23 10.77
N GLN A 48 -10.65 -4.49 11.80
CA GLN A 48 -12.02 -3.97 11.90
C GLN A 48 -12.38 -3.15 10.66
N LYS A 49 -11.49 -2.26 10.21
CA LYS A 49 -11.74 -1.43 9.03
C LYS A 49 -11.82 -2.24 7.74
N LEU A 50 -10.98 -3.27 7.57
CA LEU A 50 -11.05 -4.16 6.40
C LEU A 50 -12.38 -4.92 6.36
N CYS A 51 -12.89 -5.35 7.51
CA CYS A 51 -14.18 -6.05 7.64
C CYS A 51 -15.42 -5.19 7.39
N GLU A 52 -15.29 -3.87 7.29
CA GLU A 52 -16.40 -3.02 6.86
C GLU A 52 -16.73 -3.23 5.37
N GLY A 53 -15.73 -3.58 4.56
CA GLY A 53 -15.91 -3.86 3.14
C GLY A 53 -16.58 -5.20 2.87
N ALA A 54 -17.26 -5.32 1.72
CA ALA A 54 -17.83 -6.58 1.30
C ALA A 54 -16.75 -7.61 0.89
N GLY A 55 -17.02 -8.89 1.16
CA GLY A 55 -16.21 -9.99 0.64
C GLY A 55 -14.91 -10.26 1.41
N VAL A 56 -14.81 -9.84 2.66
CA VAL A 56 -13.72 -10.24 3.57
C VAL A 56 -14.26 -10.48 4.98
N GLU A 57 -13.96 -11.65 5.53
CA GLU A 57 -14.30 -12.03 6.91
C GLU A 57 -13.13 -11.71 7.85
N GLU A 58 -13.41 -11.56 9.15
CA GLU A 58 -12.41 -11.23 10.17
C GLU A 58 -11.15 -12.13 10.16
N PRO A 59 -11.26 -13.47 10.04
CA PRO A 59 -10.08 -14.34 9.97
C PRO A 59 -9.21 -14.09 8.73
N GLU A 60 -9.83 -13.71 7.61
CA GLU A 60 -9.12 -13.41 6.37
C GLU A 60 -8.42 -12.04 6.45
N ALA A 61 -9.09 -11.03 7.01
CA ALA A 61 -8.51 -9.73 7.27
C ALA A 61 -7.32 -9.83 8.23
N LEU A 62 -7.46 -10.61 9.32
CA LEU A 62 -6.36 -10.86 10.26
C LEU A 62 -5.16 -11.51 9.57
N ALA A 63 -5.38 -12.57 8.79
CA ALA A 63 -4.33 -13.26 8.06
C ALA A 63 -3.60 -12.33 7.07
N LEU A 64 -4.32 -11.42 6.41
CA LEU A 64 -3.75 -10.41 5.53
C LEU A 64 -2.85 -9.44 6.30
N VAL A 65 -3.32 -8.89 7.42
CA VAL A 65 -2.56 -7.96 8.26
C VAL A 65 -1.29 -8.63 8.79
N GLU A 66 -1.39 -9.85 9.30
CA GLU A 66 -0.25 -10.65 9.76
C GLU A 66 0.72 -10.95 8.62
N GLN A 67 0.24 -11.29 7.43
CA GLN A 67 1.09 -11.53 6.26
C GLN A 67 1.87 -10.28 5.87
N VAL A 68 1.22 -9.12 5.81
CA VAL A 68 1.85 -7.85 5.44
C VAL A 68 2.93 -7.48 6.46
N LYS A 69 2.61 -7.66 7.75
CA LYS A 69 3.53 -7.41 8.86
C LYS A 69 4.72 -8.37 8.85
N GLY A 70 4.47 -9.67 8.71
CA GLY A 70 5.52 -10.70 8.74
C GLY A 70 6.45 -10.67 7.53
N ARG A 71 5.98 -10.19 6.37
CA ARG A 71 6.82 -9.96 5.19
C ARG A 71 7.48 -8.58 5.16
N ASP A 72 7.14 -7.75 6.13
CA ASP A 72 7.54 -6.36 6.25
C ASP A 72 7.45 -5.58 4.94
N TYR A 73 6.26 -5.64 4.31
CA TYR A 73 6.07 -4.94 3.05
C TYR A 73 6.16 -3.43 3.24
N SER A 74 6.99 -2.78 2.42
CA SER A 74 7.00 -1.33 2.30
C SER A 74 5.74 -0.83 1.57
N PRO A 75 5.25 0.38 1.88
CA PRO A 75 4.15 1.00 1.15
C PRO A 75 4.42 1.03 -0.37
N PRO A 76 3.44 0.63 -1.21
CA PRO A 76 3.67 0.52 -2.64
C PRO A 76 3.84 1.89 -3.29
N ARG A 77 4.66 1.95 -4.34
CA ARG A 77 4.69 3.12 -5.24
C ARG A 77 3.54 3.06 -6.23
N ARG A 78 3.22 4.22 -6.81
CA ARG A 78 2.18 4.40 -7.82
C ARG A 78 2.25 3.35 -8.93
N GLU A 79 3.42 3.06 -9.50
CA GLU A 79 3.55 2.10 -10.59
C GLU A 79 3.09 0.70 -10.17
N LYS A 80 3.36 0.33 -8.92
CA LYS A 80 2.95 -0.97 -8.38
C LYS A 80 1.44 -1.00 -8.13
N VAL A 81 0.87 0.09 -7.64
CA VAL A 81 -0.59 0.24 -7.50
C VAL A 81 -1.29 0.10 -8.85
N LEU A 82 -0.80 0.75 -9.90
CA LEU A 82 -1.36 0.64 -11.25
C LEU A 82 -1.30 -0.80 -11.79
N GLN A 83 -0.20 -1.52 -11.55
CA GLN A 83 -0.10 -2.95 -11.91
C GLN A 83 -1.11 -3.83 -11.18
N PHE A 84 -1.38 -3.53 -9.91
CA PHE A 84 -2.37 -4.25 -9.11
C PHE A 84 -3.80 -3.95 -9.55
N GLN A 85 -4.10 -2.68 -9.82
CA GLN A 85 -5.40 -2.27 -10.33
C GLN A 85 -5.77 -2.98 -11.63
N GLN A 86 -4.83 -3.20 -12.55
CA GLN A 86 -5.08 -3.93 -13.81
C GLN A 86 -5.53 -5.39 -13.61
N GLN A 87 -5.36 -5.95 -12.41
CA GLN A 87 -5.69 -7.34 -12.10
C GLN A 87 -7.02 -7.50 -11.36
N GLN A 88 -7.74 -6.40 -11.10
CA GLN A 88 -9.04 -6.43 -10.43
C GLN A 88 -10.01 -5.43 -11.06
N ALA A 89 -11.29 -5.58 -10.77
CA ALA A 89 -12.32 -4.68 -11.30
C ALA A 89 -12.37 -3.35 -10.55
N PHE A 90 -12.16 -3.37 -9.22
CA PHE A 90 -12.23 -2.17 -8.40
C PHE A 90 -11.01 -1.24 -8.65
N PRO A 91 -11.24 0.05 -8.98
CA PRO A 91 -10.16 1.00 -9.22
C PRO A 91 -9.52 1.45 -7.90
N ILE A 92 -8.35 0.91 -7.55
CA ILE A 92 -7.63 1.35 -6.33
C ILE A 92 -7.30 2.85 -6.39
N LEU A 93 -6.95 3.33 -7.58
CA LEU A 93 -6.59 4.69 -7.89
C LEU A 93 -7.58 5.22 -8.94
N PRO A 94 -8.60 6.00 -8.52
CA PRO A 94 -9.67 6.43 -9.41
C PRO A 94 -9.17 7.39 -10.50
N ASP A 95 -8.26 8.29 -10.16
CA ASP A 95 -7.66 9.26 -11.10
C ASP A 95 -6.34 8.76 -11.70
N ALA A 96 -6.40 7.65 -12.44
CA ALA A 96 -5.21 6.99 -13.01
C ALA A 96 -4.42 7.84 -14.01
N GLU A 97 -5.00 8.92 -14.52
CA GLU A 97 -4.36 9.83 -15.47
C GLU A 97 -3.53 10.92 -14.80
N ASP A 98 -3.82 11.27 -13.53
CA ASP A 98 -3.04 12.26 -12.78
C ASP A 98 -1.71 11.62 -12.35
N PRO A 99 -0.54 12.06 -12.85
CA PRO A 99 0.76 11.47 -12.52
C PRO A 99 1.12 11.55 -11.03
N ASP A 100 0.54 12.50 -10.29
CA ASP A 100 0.80 12.69 -8.86
C ASP A 100 -0.12 11.86 -7.96
N ALA A 101 -1.24 11.35 -8.48
CA ALA A 101 -2.17 10.55 -7.69
C ALA A 101 -1.52 9.26 -7.15
N GLY A 102 -1.92 8.84 -5.95
CA GLY A 102 -1.46 7.59 -5.34
C GLY A 102 0.01 7.54 -4.90
N ASN A 103 0.74 8.66 -4.93
CA ASN A 103 2.06 8.73 -4.31
C ASN A 103 1.95 8.90 -2.80
N VAL A 104 1.85 7.78 -2.07
CA VAL A 104 1.69 7.78 -0.61
C VAL A 104 2.82 8.48 0.14
N TYR A 105 4.05 8.47 -0.41
CA TYR A 105 5.22 9.10 0.23
C TYR A 105 5.24 10.62 0.11
N LYS A 106 4.45 11.19 -0.80
CA LYS A 106 4.33 12.65 -0.98
C LYS A 106 3.35 13.24 0.03
N ASP A 107 2.24 12.55 0.25
CA ASP A 107 1.10 13.09 1.00
C ASP A 107 1.08 12.61 2.46
N LEU A 108 1.71 11.47 2.75
CA LEU A 108 1.75 10.85 4.08
C LEU A 108 3.17 10.88 4.66
N GLN A 109 3.24 10.95 5.99
CA GLN A 109 4.48 10.91 6.73
C GLN A 109 4.61 9.56 7.42
N PHE A 110 5.53 8.72 6.93
CA PHE A 110 5.81 7.41 7.49
C PHE A 110 6.91 7.48 8.57
N PRO A 111 7.01 6.44 9.43
CA PRO A 111 8.17 6.27 10.30
C PRO A 111 9.49 6.18 9.51
N ASP A 112 10.59 6.67 10.09
CA ASP A 112 11.91 6.75 9.42
C ASP A 112 12.41 5.40 8.88
N GLU A 113 12.10 4.31 9.56
CA GLU A 113 12.41 2.93 9.15
C GLU A 113 11.89 2.60 7.75
N VAL A 114 10.72 3.11 7.37
CA VAL A 114 10.13 2.86 6.04
C VAL A 114 11.01 3.46 4.94
N TYR A 115 11.63 4.62 5.19
CA TYR A 115 12.51 5.27 4.22
C TYR A 115 13.90 4.61 4.16
N ALA A 116 14.38 4.06 5.27
CA ALA A 116 15.66 3.33 5.31
C ALA A 116 15.65 2.13 4.36
N HIS A 117 14.57 1.34 4.36
CA HIS A 117 14.40 0.19 3.47
C HIS A 117 14.36 0.56 1.97
N ILE A 118 13.89 1.77 1.64
CA ILE A 118 13.84 2.25 0.25
C ILE A 118 15.23 2.61 -0.27
N GLN A 119 16.11 3.16 0.58
CA GLN A 119 17.48 3.52 0.20
C GLN A 119 18.32 2.27 -0.01
N GLU A 120 18.27 1.29 0.90
CA GLU A 120 19.01 0.03 0.77
C GLU A 120 18.65 -0.73 -0.51
N TYR A 121 17.37 -0.79 -0.89
CA TYR A 121 16.96 -1.45 -2.14
C TYR A 121 17.48 -0.72 -3.39
N ARG A 122 17.49 0.62 -3.40
CA ARG A 122 18.03 1.42 -4.51
C ARG A 122 19.54 1.24 -4.61
N GLU A 123 20.25 1.21 -3.49
CA GLU A 123 21.69 0.99 -3.44
C GLU A 123 22.08 -0.42 -3.89
N GLN A 124 21.36 -1.45 -3.45
CA GLN A 124 21.58 -2.83 -3.91
C GLN A 124 21.33 -2.99 -5.40
N LYS A 125 20.26 -2.37 -5.95
CA LYS A 125 20.03 -2.37 -7.41
C LYS A 125 21.07 -1.58 -8.19
N ALA A 126 21.50 -0.43 -7.68
CA ALA A 126 22.56 0.36 -8.30
C ALA A 126 23.90 -0.39 -8.31
N GLN A 127 24.24 -1.09 -7.23
CA GLN A 127 25.44 -1.91 -7.13
C GLN A 127 25.37 -3.16 -8.03
N ALA A 128 24.21 -3.82 -8.12
CA ALA A 128 24.00 -4.95 -9.02
C ALA A 128 24.14 -4.54 -10.51
N HIS A 129 23.56 -3.40 -10.91
CA HIS A 129 23.72 -2.86 -12.26
C HIS A 129 25.12 -2.32 -12.56
N ALA A 130 25.86 -1.84 -11.55
CA ALA A 130 27.26 -1.40 -11.73
C ALA A 130 28.22 -2.60 -11.86
N GLY A 131 27.91 -3.75 -11.25
CA GLY A 131 28.72 -4.97 -11.36
C GLY A 131 28.64 -5.67 -12.72
N GLU A 132 27.50 -5.60 -13.41
CA GLU A 132 27.33 -6.21 -14.75
C GLU A 132 27.98 -5.40 -15.89
N GLY A 133 28.30 -4.13 -15.68
CA GLY A 133 28.99 -3.28 -16.67
C GLY A 133 30.51 -3.42 -16.69
N ALA A 134 31.12 -4.02 -15.65
CA ALA A 134 32.58 -4.08 -15.49
C ALA A 134 33.22 -5.39 -16.01
N ALA A 135 32.42 -6.39 -16.41
CA ALA A 135 32.91 -7.69 -16.87
C ALA A 135 33.01 -7.81 -18.41
N ALA A 136 32.78 -6.73 -19.16
CA ALA A 136 32.93 -6.70 -20.61
C ALA A 136 34.06 -5.73 -21.01
N HIS A 137 35.31 -6.16 -20.84
CA HIS A 137 36.47 -5.56 -21.50
C HIS A 137 37.53 -6.61 -21.82
#